data_AF-A0A813LR97-F1
#
_entry.id   AF-A0A813LR97-F1
#
_cell.length_a   1.000
_cell.length_b   1.000
_cell.length_c   1.000
_cell.angle_alpha   90.00
_cell.angle_beta   90.00
_cell.angle_gamma   90.00
#
_symmetry.space_group_name_H-M   'P 1'
#
loop_
_entity.id
_entity.type
_entity.pdbx_description
1 polymer ?
#
loop_
_entity_poly.entity_id
_entity_poly.type
_entity_poly.pdbx_seq_one_letter_code
_entity_poly.pdbx_strand_id
1 'polypeptide(L)' 'MIRGEGHNESLDMWEMGVLLYEMVIGKSPFGAKSQEATCRLILTVDLRFPQGVDP' A
#
# COMPACT_ATOMS: atom_id res chain seq x y z
N MET A 1 -5.50 -7.83 -17.45
CA MET A 1 -4.39 -8.63 -16.88
C MET A 1 -3.12 -8.23 -17.62
N ILE A 2 -2.22 -7.46 -17.01
CA ILE A 2 -1.15 -6.74 -17.74
C ILE A 2 0.18 -7.52 -17.85
N ARG A 3 0.37 -8.67 -17.17
CA ARG A 3 1.43 -9.65 -17.50
C ARG A 3 1.06 -11.00 -16.90
N GLY A 4 0.91 -12.00 -17.77
CA GLY A 4 0.53 -13.36 -17.40
C GLY A 4 1.74 -14.22 -17.05
N GLU A 5 2.43 -13.90 -15.97
CA GLU A 5 3.53 -14.71 -15.43
C GLU A 5 3.22 -15.06 -13.97
N GLY A 6 3.00 -16.35 -13.70
CA GLY A 6 3.09 -17.01 -12.39
C GLY A 6 2.45 -16.31 -11.19
N HIS A 7 1.19 -16.64 -10.91
CA HIS A 7 0.52 -16.56 -9.60
C HIS A 7 1.18 -15.68 -8.49
N ASN A 8 1.03 -14.37 -8.60
CA ASN A 8 0.50 -13.38 -7.63
C ASN A 8 0.89 -13.38 -6.13
N GLU A 9 1.72 -14.26 -5.61
CA GLU A 9 2.05 -14.31 -4.17
C GLU A 9 2.76 -13.04 -3.65
N SER A 10 3.50 -12.37 -4.53
CA SER A 10 4.12 -11.07 -4.21
C SER A 10 3.08 -9.95 -4.06
N LEU A 11 1.95 -10.03 -4.77
CA LEU A 11 0.84 -9.10 -4.59
C LEU A 11 0.14 -9.36 -3.27
N ASP A 12 -0.05 -10.63 -2.89
CA ASP A 12 -0.64 -10.99 -1.60
C ASP A 12 0.23 -10.50 -0.42
N MET A 13 1.56 -10.62 -0.51
CA MET A 13 2.48 -10.06 0.50
C MET A 13 2.43 -8.53 0.55
N TRP A 14 2.29 -7.86 -0.59
CA TRP A 14 2.10 -6.41 -0.66
C TRP A 14 0.78 -5.99 0.01
N GLU A 15 -0.33 -6.66 -0.32
CA GLU A 15 -1.64 -6.39 0.29
C GLU A 15 -1.64 -6.68 1.79
N MET A 16 -0.94 -7.74 2.23
CA MET A 16 -0.74 -8.01 3.65
C MET A 16 -0.01 -6.87 4.37
N GLY A 17 1.02 -6.28 3.75
CA GLY A 17 1.74 -5.12 4.31
C GLY A 17 0.86 -3.88 4.43
N VAL A 18 0.03 -3.62 3.41
CA VAL A 18 -0.95 -2.52 3.44
C VAL A 18 -2.00 -2.74 4.52
N LEU A 19 -2.53 -3.96 4.65
CA LEU A 19 -3.48 -4.32 5.70
C LEU A 19 -2.87 -4.16 7.09
N LEU A 20 -1.62 -4.60 7.29
CA LEU A 20 -0.90 -4.43 8.56
C LEU A 20 -0.72 -2.95 8.91
N TYR A 21 -0.33 -2.12 7.95
CA TYR A 21 -0.27 -0.67 8.13
C TYR A 21 -1.63 -0.11 8.57
N GLU A 22 -2.71 -0.50 7.89
CA GLU A 22 -4.06 -0.02 8.21
C GLU A 22 -4.52 -0.47 9.60
N MET A 23 -4.17 -1.69 10.04
CA MET A 23 -4.49 -2.18 11.38
C MET A 23 -3.75 -1.43 12.49
N VAL A 24 -2.48 -1.04 12.26
CA VAL A 24 -1.66 -0.33 13.26
C VAL A 24 -1.98 1.17 13.29
N ILE A 25 -2.16 1.79 12.12
CA ILE A 25 -2.31 3.24 11.97
C ILE A 25 -3.78 3.68 11.92
N GLY A 26 -4.70 2.77 11.57
CA GLY A 26 -6.13 3.06 11.42
C GLY A 26 -6.49 3.92 10.20
N LYS A 27 -5.53 4.15 9.29
CA LYS A 27 -5.71 4.97 8.07
C LYS A 27 -5.04 4.28 6.89
N SER A 28 -5.64 4.44 5.71
CA SER A 28 -5.07 3.90 4.48
C SER A 28 -3.77 4.63 4.10
N PRO A 29 -2.67 3.90 3.83
CA PRO A 29 -1.38 4.52 3.48
C PRO A 29 -1.43 5.28 2.15
N PHE A 30 -2.29 4.85 1.24
CA PHE A 30 -2.40 5.42 -0.12
C PHE A 30 -3.72 6.18 -0.35
N GLY A 31 -4.46 6.50 0.71
CA GLY A 31 -5.73 7.21 0.60
C GLY A 31 -5.56 8.66 0.11
N ALA A 32 -6.04 8.96 -1.09
CA ALA A 32 -6.09 10.31 -1.64
C ALA A 32 -7.50 10.72 -2.08
N LYS A 33 -7.70 12.01 -2.36
CA LYS A 33 -9.00 12.57 -2.78
C LYS A 33 -9.44 12.15 -4.18
N SER A 34 -8.50 11.70 -5.02
CA SER A 34 -8.77 11.24 -6.38
C SER A 34 -8.05 9.92 -6.66
N GLN A 35 -8.59 9.13 -7.58
CA GLN A 35 -8.05 7.82 -7.91
C GLN A 35 -6.65 7.94 -8.55
N GLU A 36 -6.41 8.99 -9.34
CA GLU A 36 -5.11 9.27 -9.95
C GLU A 36 -4.04 9.56 -8.89
N ALA A 37 -4.41 10.30 -7.84
CA ALA A 37 -3.51 10.59 -6.73
C ALA A 37 -3.19 9.32 -5.91
N THR A 38 -4.19 8.47 -5.67
CA THR A 38 -4.00 7.15 -5.02
C THR A 38 -3.04 6.28 -5.83
N CYS A 39 -3.28 6.15 -7.15
CA CYS A 39 -2.41 5.38 -8.03
C CYS A 39 -0.98 5.93 -8.02
N ARG A 40 -0.80 7.25 -8.02
CA ARG A 40 0.53 7.86 -7.92
C ARG A 40 1.24 7.49 -6.62
N LEU A 41 0.55 7.53 -5.49
CA LEU A 41 1.13 7.17 -4.18
C LEU A 41 1.54 5.69 -4.11
N ILE A 42 0.73 4.79 -4.69
CA ILE A 42 1.06 3.36 -4.82
C ILE A 42 2.32 3.18 -5.67
N LEU A 43 2.39 3.86 -6.83
CA LEU A 43 3.54 3.78 -7.73
C LEU A 43 4.82 4.37 -7.14
N THR A 44 4.71 5.40 -6.30
CA THR A 44 5.88 6.04 -5.66
C THR A 44 6.25 5.41 -4.31
N VAL A 45 5.40 4.54 -3.75
CA VAL A 45 5.59 3.91 -2.43
C VAL A 45 5.87 4.97 -1.35
N ASP A 46 5.14 6.09 -1.36
CA ASP A 46 5.31 7.17 -0.36
C ASP A 46 4.55 6.81 0.93
N LEU A 47 5.09 5.86 1.68
CA LEU A 47 4.57 5.41 2.98
C LEU A 47 5.03 6.36 4.09
N ARG A 48 4.09 6.96 4.83
CA ARG A 48 4.39 7.89 5.92
C ARG A 48 3.94 7.37 7.27
N PHE A 49 4.88 6.93 8.08
CA PHE A 49 4.63 6.47 9.44
C PHE A 49 4.59 7.67 10.43
N PRO A 50 3.62 7.72 11.35
CA PRO A 50 3.61 8.72 12.42
C PRO A 50 4.72 8.47 13.45
N GLN A 51 5.18 9.54 14.13
CA GLN A 51 6.22 9.44 15.17
C GLN A 51 5.78 8.49 16.28
N GLY A 52 6.62 7.48 16.57
CA GLY A 52 6.38 6.45 17.59
C GLY A 52 6.00 5.08 17.03
N VAL A 53 5.85 4.94 15.70
CA VAL A 53 5.77 3.65 15.01
C VAL A 53 7.07 3.46 14.25
N ASP A 54 8.04 2.77 14.87
CA ASP A 54 9.24 2.30 14.18
C ASP A 54 8.93 1.02 13.39
N PRO A 55 9.51 0.84 12.17
CA PRO A 55 9.27 -0.30 11.30
C PRO A 55 9.79 -1.63 11.85
#